data_AF-A0A1A8ZNY8-F1
#
_entry.id   AF-A0A1A8ZNY8-F1
#
_cell.length_a   1.000
_cell.length_b   1.000
_cell.length_c   1.000
_cell.angle_alpha   90.00
_cell.angle_beta   90.00
_cell.angle_gamma   90.00
#
_symmetry.space_group_name_H-M   'P 1'
#
loop_
_entity.id
_entity.type
_entity.pdbx_description
1 polymer ?
#
loop_
_entity_poly.entity_id
_entity_poly.type
_entity_poly.pdbx_seq_one_letter_code
_entity_poly.pdbx_strand_id
1 'polypeptide(L)'
;MSARHPPAAERAAGRRIVTAFLVSAAGAVGFAVAYGLNAGPRWEGVCLAVALAGLAVGLAQWGRHLVPVGGYVEEHEGFTPPPDEQAMTAAVLSAPDSPVRRRGLLAALGLAVTALGVAVLFPLRSLLPWNRRRPAQALSSTPWGPGVRLVDEQGRPLRPEDVPADTLVGVFPEGSVDSGDGPAFAVRLEPERFTRPPSGGHLGGLVVWSLLCTHAGCPVRLYLKGTGRLLCPCHQSSFDLLADARPVAGPAARPLPGLPIEVGPDGFLRATGDFTGPPGAGFWRRP
;
A
#
# COMPACT_ATOMS: atom_id res chain seq x y z
N MET A 1 57.45 10.66 -39.92
CA MET A 1 56.78 9.73 -38.98
C MET A 1 55.67 9.03 -39.75
N SER A 2 55.89 7.76 -40.14
CA SER A 2 54.93 7.01 -40.95
C SER A 2 53.68 6.70 -40.13
N ALA A 3 52.51 7.15 -40.58
CA ALA A 3 51.22 6.82 -39.99
C ALA A 3 50.98 5.31 -40.09
N ARG A 4 51.39 4.55 -39.08
CA ARG A 4 51.07 3.12 -38.98
C ARG A 4 49.56 3.02 -38.86
N HIS A 5 48.94 2.47 -39.90
CA HIS A 5 47.50 2.27 -39.90
C HIS A 5 47.14 1.27 -38.78
N PRO A 6 46.02 1.48 -38.06
CA PRO A 6 45.60 0.55 -37.02
C PRO A 6 45.38 -0.84 -37.62
N PRO A 7 45.75 -1.91 -36.90
CA PRO A 7 45.56 -3.29 -37.34
C PRO A 7 44.11 -3.59 -37.72
N ALA A 8 43.91 -4.55 -38.62
CA ALA A 8 42.59 -4.88 -39.16
C ALA A 8 41.55 -5.22 -38.07
N ALA A 9 41.99 -5.87 -36.99
CA ALA A 9 41.15 -6.19 -35.84
C ALA A 9 40.66 -4.94 -35.08
N GLU A 10 41.53 -3.93 -34.90
CA GLU A 10 41.21 -2.68 -34.24
C GLU A 10 40.23 -1.84 -35.08
N ARG A 11 40.43 -1.80 -36.41
CA ARG A 11 39.47 -1.18 -37.33
C ARG A 11 38.11 -1.86 -37.30
N ALA A 12 38.08 -3.20 -37.22
CA ALA A 12 36.84 -3.96 -37.11
C ALA A 12 36.12 -3.70 -35.78
N ALA A 13 36.85 -3.63 -34.67
CA ALA A 13 36.31 -3.26 -33.35
C ALA A 13 35.79 -1.82 -33.35
N GLY A 14 36.54 -0.87 -33.93
CA GLY A 14 36.12 0.52 -34.09
C GLY A 14 34.79 0.65 -34.81
N ARG A 15 34.59 -0.06 -35.93
CA ARG A 15 33.30 -0.06 -36.63
C ARG A 15 32.16 -0.57 -35.74
N ARG A 16 32.36 -1.66 -34.99
CA ARG A 16 31.33 -2.22 -34.08
C ARG A 16 30.96 -1.23 -32.97
N ILE A 17 31.96 -0.55 -32.40
CA ILE A 17 31.75 0.49 -31.37
C ILE A 17 30.94 1.65 -31.94
N VAL A 18 31.32 2.17 -33.12
CA VAL A 18 30.59 3.25 -33.77
C VAL A 18 29.15 2.84 -34.09
N THR A 19 28.93 1.64 -34.64
CA THR A 19 27.58 1.14 -34.91
C THR A 19 26.74 1.05 -33.63
N ALA A 20 27.30 0.56 -32.53
CA ALA A 20 26.59 0.46 -31.25
C ALA A 20 26.20 1.84 -30.69
N PHE A 21 27.08 2.84 -30.79
CA PHE A 21 26.76 4.21 -30.39
C PHE A 21 25.76 4.90 -31.32
N LEU A 22 25.78 4.62 -32.62
CA LEU A 22 24.75 5.12 -33.54
C LEU A 22 23.37 4.50 -33.26
N VAL A 23 23.32 3.21 -32.92
CA VAL A 23 22.08 2.55 -32.47
C VAL A 23 21.59 3.15 -31.16
N SER A 24 22.52 3.46 -30.24
CA SER A 24 22.20 4.15 -28.99
C SER A 24 21.56 5.53 -29.22
N ALA A 25 22.18 6.34 -30.09
CA ALA A 25 21.67 7.65 -30.48
C ALA A 25 20.30 7.55 -31.18
N ALA A 26 20.11 6.58 -32.08
CA ALA A 26 18.83 6.34 -32.73
C ALA A 26 17.73 5.96 -31.72
N GLY A 27 18.06 5.15 -30.71
CA GLY A 27 17.16 4.83 -29.61
C GLY A 27 16.77 6.07 -28.79
N ALA A 28 17.73 6.94 -28.46
CA ALA A 28 17.47 8.17 -27.71
C ALA A 28 16.61 9.17 -28.49
N VAL A 29 16.87 9.34 -29.79
CA VAL A 29 16.02 10.15 -30.68
C VAL A 29 14.63 9.55 -30.79
N GLY A 30 14.52 8.22 -30.96
CA GLY A 30 13.25 7.51 -30.98
C GLY A 30 12.45 7.72 -29.70
N PHE A 31 13.11 7.76 -28.54
CA PHE A 31 12.48 8.03 -27.25
C PHE A 31 11.90 9.44 -27.20
N ALA A 32 12.69 10.46 -27.59
CA ALA A 32 12.24 11.85 -27.60
C ALA A 32 11.04 12.06 -28.55
N VAL A 33 11.06 11.41 -29.73
CA VAL A 33 9.94 11.44 -30.68
C VAL A 33 8.72 10.72 -30.13
N ALA A 34 8.88 9.51 -29.57
CA ALA A 34 7.78 8.74 -28.99
C ALA A 34 7.11 9.50 -27.84
N TYR A 35 7.91 10.14 -26.97
CA TYR A 35 7.42 10.97 -25.88
C TYR A 35 6.68 12.22 -26.40
N GLY A 36 7.29 12.95 -27.35
CA GLY A 36 6.69 14.15 -27.92
C GLY A 36 5.38 13.90 -28.68
N LEU A 37 5.23 12.73 -29.29
CA LEU A 37 4.01 12.32 -29.99
C LEU A 37 2.99 11.59 -29.09
N ASN A 38 3.25 11.44 -27.79
CA ASN A 38 2.45 10.61 -26.87
C ASN A 38 2.18 9.20 -27.41
N ALA A 39 3.20 8.55 -27.98
CA ALA A 39 3.11 7.20 -28.53
C ALA A 39 2.87 6.12 -27.45
N GLY A 40 3.06 6.47 -26.18
CA GLY A 40 2.72 5.68 -25.01
C GLY A 40 3.89 4.84 -24.48
N PRO A 41 3.75 4.29 -23.26
CA PRO A 41 4.87 3.74 -22.49
C PRO A 41 5.58 2.56 -23.15
N ARG A 42 4.89 1.83 -24.04
CA ARG A 42 5.48 0.69 -24.77
C ARG A 42 6.59 1.16 -25.72
N TRP A 43 6.35 2.23 -26.49
CA TRP A 43 7.31 2.75 -27.46
C TRP A 43 8.44 3.50 -26.78
N GLU A 44 8.12 4.29 -25.76
CA GLU A 44 9.12 4.93 -24.90
C GLU A 44 10.07 3.89 -24.28
N GLY A 45 9.51 2.80 -23.72
CA GLY A 45 10.30 1.71 -23.14
C GLY A 45 11.22 1.02 -24.15
N VAL A 46 10.72 0.72 -25.36
CA VAL A 46 11.53 0.08 -26.42
C VAL A 46 12.65 1.00 -26.88
N CYS A 47 12.38 2.27 -27.14
CA CYS A 47 13.38 3.23 -27.59
C CYS A 47 14.47 3.46 -26.53
N LEU A 48 14.08 3.56 -25.26
CA LEU A 48 15.03 3.69 -24.14
C LEU A 48 15.90 2.42 -23.98
N ALA A 49 15.31 1.23 -24.11
CA ALA A 49 16.04 -0.03 -24.05
C ALA A 49 17.10 -0.12 -25.17
N VAL A 50 16.75 0.25 -26.41
CA VAL A 50 17.69 0.32 -27.54
C VAL A 50 18.80 1.34 -27.29
N ALA A 51 18.45 2.50 -26.73
CA ALA A 51 19.42 3.53 -26.40
C ALA A 51 20.47 3.02 -25.41
N LEU A 52 20.03 2.45 -24.28
CA LEU A 52 20.93 1.97 -23.23
C LEU A 52 21.71 0.72 -23.65
N ALA A 53 21.08 -0.21 -24.37
CA ALA A 53 21.76 -1.41 -24.87
C ALA A 53 22.87 -1.06 -25.87
N GLY A 54 22.62 -0.14 -26.81
CA GLY A 54 23.64 0.35 -27.73
C GLY A 54 24.81 1.01 -27.00
N LEU A 55 24.54 1.82 -25.96
CA LEU A 55 25.56 2.47 -25.16
C LEU A 55 26.41 1.44 -24.40
N ALA A 56 25.78 0.49 -23.73
CA ALA A 56 26.44 -0.55 -22.96
C ALA A 56 27.33 -1.43 -23.86
N VAL A 57 26.82 -1.87 -25.02
CA VAL A 57 27.60 -2.66 -25.99
C VAL A 57 28.78 -1.85 -26.53
N GLY A 58 28.57 -0.57 -26.87
CA GLY A 58 29.63 0.30 -27.36
C GLY A 58 30.76 0.50 -26.33
N LEU A 59 30.41 0.81 -25.09
CA LEU A 59 31.37 0.97 -23.98
C LEU A 59 32.11 -0.34 -23.66
N ALA A 60 31.42 -1.48 -23.65
CA ALA A 60 32.04 -2.77 -23.39
C ALA A 60 33.04 -3.18 -24.50
N GLN A 61 32.69 -2.93 -25.76
CA GLN A 61 33.58 -3.18 -26.90
C GLN A 61 34.79 -2.22 -26.88
N TRP A 62 34.59 -0.95 -26.53
CA TRP A 62 35.69 0.00 -26.34
C TRP A 62 36.64 -0.47 -25.24
N GLY A 63 36.12 -0.76 -24.05
CA GLY A 63 36.91 -1.23 -22.90
C GLY A 63 37.74 -2.47 -23.21
N ARG A 64 37.17 -3.44 -23.94
CA ARG A 64 37.88 -4.68 -24.29
C ARG A 64 38.95 -4.53 -25.38
N HIS A 65 38.75 -3.63 -26.33
CA HIS A 65 39.53 -3.65 -27.58
C HIS A 65 40.40 -2.43 -27.82
N LEU A 66 40.10 -1.29 -27.20
CA LEU A 66 40.82 -0.03 -27.42
C LEU A 66 41.45 0.56 -26.14
N VAL A 67 41.00 0.15 -24.95
CA VAL A 67 41.63 0.60 -23.69
C VAL A 67 42.90 -0.23 -23.45
N PRO A 68 44.06 0.41 -23.22
CA PRO A 68 45.28 -0.29 -22.86
C PRO A 68 45.09 -1.06 -21.56
N VAL A 69 45.30 -2.37 -21.59
CA VAL A 69 45.27 -3.21 -20.40
C VAL A 69 46.70 -3.41 -19.93
N GLY A 70 47.04 -2.85 -18.77
CA GLY A 70 48.36 -2.97 -18.15
C GLY A 70 48.25 -3.61 -16.76
N GLY A 71 49.28 -4.35 -16.36
CA GLY A 71 49.44 -4.79 -14.97
C GLY A 71 49.95 -3.62 -14.13
N TYR A 72 49.06 -2.74 -13.70
CA TYR A 72 49.39 -1.72 -12.72
C TYR A 72 49.41 -2.38 -11.35
N VAL A 73 50.59 -2.40 -10.72
CA VAL A 73 50.74 -2.82 -9.32
C VAL A 73 50.98 -1.56 -8.52
N GLU A 74 50.04 -1.22 -7.66
CA GLU A 74 50.16 -0.15 -6.69
C GLU A 74 50.30 -0.80 -5.32
N GLU A 75 51.32 -0.41 -4.56
CA GLU A 75 51.47 -0.86 -3.18
C GLU A 75 50.39 -0.18 -2.32
N HIS A 76 49.58 -0.99 -1.63
CA HIS A 76 48.59 -0.46 -0.70
C HIS A 76 49.29 -0.11 0.61
N GLU A 77 49.31 1.17 0.95
CA GLU A 77 49.74 1.60 2.28
C GLU A 77 48.89 0.93 3.37
N GLY A 78 49.54 0.47 4.43
CA GLY A 78 48.84 -0.15 5.56
C GLY A 78 47.97 0.85 6.31
N PHE A 79 46.96 0.37 7.02
CA PHE A 79 46.04 1.21 7.81
C PHE A 79 46.68 1.94 9.00
N THR A 80 47.97 1.71 9.28
CA THR A 80 48.66 2.32 10.44
C THR A 80 49.41 3.57 9.98
N PRO A 81 49.03 4.76 10.48
CA PRO A 81 49.74 5.99 10.17
C PRO A 81 51.20 5.92 10.64
N PRO A 82 52.15 6.53 9.92
CA PRO A 82 53.54 6.67 10.35
C PRO A 82 53.70 7.24 11.78
N PRO A 83 54.76 6.84 12.53
CA PRO A 83 54.95 7.28 13.92
C PRO A 83 55.02 8.80 14.12
N ASP A 84 55.52 9.54 13.13
CA ASP A 84 55.59 11.00 13.11
C ASP A 84 54.19 11.64 13.01
N GLU A 85 53.29 11.09 12.20
CA GLU A 85 51.89 11.53 12.15
C GLU A 85 51.16 11.28 13.47
N GLN A 86 51.44 10.14 14.11
CA GLN A 86 50.90 9.82 15.44
C GLN A 86 51.41 10.81 16.49
N ALA A 87 52.71 11.10 16.49
CA ALA A 87 53.33 12.06 17.39
C ALA A 87 52.79 13.49 17.20
N MET A 88 52.61 13.90 15.95
CA MET A 88 52.02 15.20 15.60
C MET A 88 50.58 15.31 16.09
N THR A 89 49.77 14.27 15.89
CA THR A 89 48.38 14.23 16.38
C THR A 89 48.32 14.30 17.91
N ALA A 90 49.18 13.55 18.60
CA ALA A 90 49.27 13.59 20.06
C ALA A 90 49.69 14.97 20.59
N ALA A 91 50.64 15.64 19.91
CA ALA A 91 51.06 16.99 20.25
C ALA A 91 49.91 18.01 20.11
N VAL A 92 49.14 17.94 19.03
CA VAL A 92 47.98 18.83 18.80
C VAL A 92 46.89 18.60 19.84
N LEU A 93 46.58 17.34 20.17
CA LEU A 93 45.53 17.02 21.14
C LEU A 93 45.91 17.39 22.58
N SER A 94 47.21 17.40 22.92
CA SER A 94 47.71 17.72 24.26
C SER A 94 48.06 19.20 24.47
N ALA A 95 48.18 19.99 23.40
CA ALA A 95 48.51 21.42 23.46
C ALA A 95 47.53 22.25 24.30
N PRO A 96 47.95 23.38 24.92
CA PRO A 96 47.08 24.23 25.74
C PRO A 96 45.83 24.73 25.02
N ASP A 97 45.97 25.07 23.74
CA ASP A 97 44.87 25.55 22.88
C ASP A 97 43.97 24.44 22.35
N SER A 98 44.27 23.17 22.68
CA SER A 98 43.52 22.01 22.21
C SER A 98 42.03 22.14 22.52
N PRO A 99 41.15 21.95 21.52
CA PRO A 99 39.70 21.99 21.72
C PRO A 99 39.23 20.92 22.71
N VAL A 100 39.98 19.81 22.85
CA VAL A 100 39.66 18.71 23.79
C VAL A 100 39.85 19.12 25.25
N ARG A 101 40.66 20.14 25.54
CA ARG A 101 40.87 20.67 26.90
C ARG A 101 39.75 21.62 27.35
N ARG A 102 38.92 22.13 26.43
CA ARG A 102 37.82 23.07 26.70
C ARG A 102 36.56 22.33 27.17
N ARG A 103 36.63 21.70 28.35
CA ARG A 103 35.56 20.84 28.91
C ARG A 103 34.17 21.48 28.93
N GLY A 104 34.09 22.79 29.20
CA GLY A 104 32.81 23.53 29.16
C GLY A 104 32.18 23.58 27.76
N LEU A 105 32.98 23.80 26.71
CA LEU A 105 32.49 23.81 25.32
C LEU A 105 32.08 22.41 24.87
N LEU A 106 32.85 21.37 25.21
CA LEU A 106 32.49 19.99 24.90
C LEU A 106 31.20 19.55 25.63
N ALA A 107 31.03 19.97 26.89
CA ALA A 107 29.80 19.70 27.63
C ALA A 107 28.60 20.40 26.99
N ALA A 108 28.75 21.67 26.56
CA ALA A 108 27.70 22.40 25.85
C ALA A 108 27.36 21.76 24.49
N LEU A 109 28.37 21.32 23.73
CA LEU A 109 28.20 20.59 22.47
C LEU A 109 27.47 19.25 22.71
N GLY A 110 27.90 18.49 23.73
CA GLY A 110 27.27 17.22 24.11
C GLY A 110 25.80 17.41 24.51
N LEU A 111 25.48 18.45 25.27
CA LEU A 111 24.11 18.81 25.61
C LEU A 111 23.30 19.17 24.36
N ALA A 112 23.85 19.99 23.46
CA ALA A 112 23.16 20.40 22.23
C ALA A 112 22.87 19.21 21.30
N VAL A 113 23.86 18.34 21.07
CA VAL A 113 23.71 17.12 20.26
C VAL A 113 22.71 16.16 20.91
N THR A 114 22.77 15.98 22.22
CA THR A 114 21.82 15.12 22.95
C THR A 114 20.40 15.67 22.86
N ALA A 115 20.22 16.98 23.07
CA ALA A 115 18.92 17.63 22.94
C ALA A 115 18.35 17.49 21.52
N LEU A 116 19.20 17.64 20.49
CA LEU A 116 18.80 17.42 19.10
C LEU A 116 18.45 15.94 18.84
N GLY A 117 19.23 15.00 19.37
CA GLY A 117 18.94 13.57 19.29
C GLY A 117 17.61 13.19 19.95
N VAL A 118 17.30 13.78 21.11
CA VAL A 118 15.99 13.62 21.76
C VAL A 118 14.88 14.24 20.91
N ALA A 119 15.11 15.41 20.30
CA ALA A 119 14.13 16.06 19.43
C ALA A 119 13.79 15.20 18.19
N VAL A 120 14.72 14.39 17.67
CA VAL A 120 14.47 13.44 16.58
C VAL A 120 13.47 12.34 16.97
N LEU A 121 13.27 12.08 18.26
CA LEU A 121 12.22 11.15 18.72
C LEU A 121 10.83 11.81 18.77
N PHE A 122 10.74 13.14 18.75
CA PHE A 122 9.46 13.85 18.87
C PHE A 122 8.46 13.54 17.75
N PRO A 123 8.85 13.37 16.46
CA PRO A 123 7.92 12.92 15.41
C PRO A 123 7.21 11.59 15.69
N LEU A 124 7.79 10.70 16.52
CA LEU A 124 7.11 9.45 16.93
C LEU A 124 5.81 9.75 17.71
N ARG A 125 5.72 10.91 18.36
CA ARG A 125 4.48 11.38 19.00
C ARG A 125 3.31 11.42 18.02
N SER A 126 3.55 11.77 16.76
CA SER A 126 2.49 11.85 15.73
C SER A 126 1.91 10.48 15.36
N LEU A 127 2.59 9.38 15.66
CA LEU A 127 2.12 8.01 15.40
C LEU A 127 1.17 7.50 16.50
N LEU A 128 1.06 8.21 17.62
CA LEU A 128 0.34 7.75 18.80
C LEU A 128 -1.00 8.49 18.94
N PRO A 129 -2.09 7.78 19.31
CA PRO A 129 -3.45 8.29 19.20
C PRO A 129 -3.87 9.16 20.40
N TRP A 130 -3.09 10.19 20.76
CA TRP A 130 -3.37 11.02 21.95
C TRP A 130 -4.68 11.82 21.88
N ASN A 131 -5.05 12.28 20.68
CA ASN A 131 -6.27 13.07 20.46
C ASN A 131 -7.35 12.29 19.69
N ARG A 132 -7.18 10.97 19.50
CA ARG A 132 -8.13 10.11 18.78
C ARG A 132 -8.79 9.14 19.75
N ARG A 133 -10.00 8.68 19.41
CA ARG A 133 -10.62 7.55 20.12
C ARG A 133 -9.63 6.39 20.15
N ARG A 134 -9.59 5.66 21.27
CA ARG A 134 -8.73 4.48 21.39
C ARG A 134 -9.06 3.53 20.24
N PRO A 135 -8.05 2.95 19.55
CA PRO A 135 -8.29 2.13 18.35
C PRO A 135 -9.36 1.04 18.54
N ALA A 136 -9.32 0.33 19.67
CA ALA A 136 -10.31 -0.71 19.98
C ALA A 136 -11.75 -0.18 20.10
N GLN A 137 -11.93 1.03 20.66
CA GLN A 137 -13.25 1.66 20.73
C GLN A 137 -13.70 2.17 19.36
N ALA A 138 -12.77 2.76 18.58
CA ALA A 138 -13.07 3.23 17.23
C ALA A 138 -13.51 2.08 16.30
N LEU A 139 -12.94 0.88 16.46
CA LEU A 139 -13.31 -0.31 15.70
C LEU A 139 -14.59 -1.00 16.20
N SER A 140 -15.16 -0.57 17.33
CA SER A 140 -16.33 -1.21 17.95
C SER A 140 -17.65 -0.47 17.69
N SER A 141 -17.60 0.75 17.15
CA SER A 141 -18.78 1.56 16.86
C SER A 141 -18.72 2.06 15.43
N THR A 142 -19.82 1.95 14.68
CA THR A 142 -19.91 2.48 13.32
C THR A 142 -20.75 3.76 13.28
N PRO A 143 -20.91 4.41 12.12
CA PRO A 143 -21.88 5.49 11.95
C PRO A 143 -23.35 5.06 12.03
N TRP A 144 -23.65 3.76 12.12
CA TRP A 144 -25.01 3.28 12.33
C TRP A 144 -25.50 3.59 13.75
N GLY A 145 -26.80 3.85 13.84
CA GLY A 145 -27.48 4.09 15.10
C GLY A 145 -28.99 4.18 14.91
N PRO A 146 -29.76 4.30 16.00
CA PRO A 146 -31.21 4.41 15.93
C PRO A 146 -31.66 5.57 15.05
N GLY A 147 -32.50 5.28 14.06
CA GLY A 147 -33.10 6.25 13.15
C GLY A 147 -32.25 6.61 11.92
N VAL A 148 -31.00 6.14 11.81
CA VAL A 148 -30.15 6.39 10.62
C VAL A 148 -30.76 5.70 9.41
N ARG A 149 -31.04 6.44 8.33
CA ARG A 149 -31.62 5.86 7.11
C ARG A 149 -30.60 5.02 6.36
N LEU A 150 -31.10 3.97 5.71
CA LEU A 150 -30.35 3.20 4.73
C LEU A 150 -30.44 3.93 3.38
N VAL A 151 -29.29 4.27 2.82
CA VAL A 151 -29.18 4.92 1.51
C VAL A 151 -28.37 4.06 0.54
N ASP A 152 -28.55 4.27 -0.76
CA ASP A 152 -27.68 3.70 -1.79
C ASP A 152 -26.32 4.41 -1.88
N GLU A 153 -25.46 3.97 -2.81
CA GLU A 153 -24.15 4.57 -3.08
C GLU A 153 -24.22 6.06 -3.47
N GLN A 154 -25.38 6.55 -3.92
CA GLN A 154 -25.60 7.96 -4.29
C GLN A 154 -26.26 8.77 -3.15
N GLY A 155 -26.48 8.17 -1.99
CA GLY A 155 -27.11 8.81 -0.84
C GLY A 155 -28.64 8.89 -0.92
N ARG A 156 -29.28 8.14 -1.83
CA ARG A 156 -30.75 8.13 -1.96
C ARG A 156 -31.35 7.17 -0.92
N PRO A 157 -32.30 7.60 -0.08
CA PRO A 157 -32.97 6.73 0.88
C PRO A 157 -33.73 5.59 0.22
N LEU A 158 -33.63 4.40 0.80
CA LEU A 158 -34.24 3.17 0.29
C LEU A 158 -35.54 2.84 1.03
N ARG A 159 -36.52 2.34 0.29
CA ARG A 159 -37.74 1.71 0.80
C ARG A 159 -37.63 0.19 0.73
N PRO A 160 -38.45 -0.58 1.47
CA PRO A 160 -38.43 -2.03 1.40
C PRO A 160 -38.61 -2.59 -0.02
N GLU A 161 -39.43 -1.94 -0.85
CA GLU A 161 -39.69 -2.30 -2.25
C GLU A 161 -38.50 -2.06 -3.19
N ASP A 162 -37.55 -1.20 -2.82
CA ASP A 162 -36.34 -0.92 -3.59
C ASP A 162 -35.30 -2.04 -3.50
N VAL A 163 -35.55 -3.07 -2.69
CA VAL A 163 -34.72 -4.28 -2.58
C VAL A 163 -35.45 -5.46 -3.24
N PRO A 164 -35.12 -5.78 -4.51
CA PRO A 164 -35.72 -6.89 -5.21
C PRO A 164 -35.41 -8.23 -4.53
N ALA A 165 -36.29 -9.21 -4.72
CA ALA A 165 -36.04 -10.59 -4.31
C ALA A 165 -34.72 -11.11 -4.91
N ASP A 166 -33.98 -11.89 -4.12
CA ASP A 166 -32.73 -12.54 -4.52
C ASP A 166 -31.70 -11.61 -5.17
N THR A 167 -31.65 -10.34 -4.75
CA THR A 167 -30.67 -9.38 -5.23
C THR A 167 -30.02 -8.69 -4.05
N LEU A 168 -28.69 -8.61 -4.09
CA LEU A 168 -27.92 -7.82 -3.13
C LEU A 168 -27.96 -6.35 -3.56
N VAL A 169 -28.41 -5.50 -2.65
CA VAL A 169 -28.33 -4.05 -2.79
C VAL A 169 -27.35 -3.55 -1.73
N GLY A 170 -26.30 -2.82 -2.15
CA GLY A 170 -25.39 -2.17 -1.21
C GLY A 170 -26.11 -1.03 -0.49
N VAL A 171 -25.99 -0.98 0.84
CA VAL A 171 -26.62 0.05 1.67
C VAL A 171 -25.61 0.70 2.60
N PHE A 172 -25.77 2.00 2.80
CA PHE A 172 -24.83 2.85 3.52
C PHE A 172 -25.59 3.72 4.52
N PRO A 173 -24.93 4.20 5.60
CA PRO A 173 -25.56 5.10 6.56
C PRO A 173 -25.73 6.50 5.93
N GLU A 174 -26.94 7.06 6.04
CA GLU A 174 -27.23 8.44 5.62
C GLU A 174 -26.24 9.43 6.27
N GLY A 175 -25.63 10.29 5.45
CA GLY A 175 -24.62 11.25 5.91
C GLY A 175 -23.22 10.65 6.17
N SER A 176 -23.00 9.36 5.90
CA SER A 176 -21.69 8.69 6.07
C SER A 176 -21.45 7.61 5.01
N VAL A 177 -21.80 7.90 3.75
CA VAL A 177 -21.64 6.96 2.61
C VAL A 177 -20.17 6.55 2.40
N ASP A 178 -19.22 7.47 2.65
CA ASP A 178 -17.78 7.23 2.51
C ASP A 178 -17.13 6.53 3.73
N SER A 179 -17.93 6.11 4.71
CA SER A 179 -17.43 5.35 5.86
C SER A 179 -16.86 4.01 5.41
N GLY A 180 -15.68 3.65 5.93
CA GLY A 180 -15.03 2.37 5.61
C GLY A 180 -15.59 1.19 6.40
N ASP A 181 -16.29 1.44 7.52
CA ASP A 181 -16.81 0.46 8.48
C ASP A 181 -18.34 0.37 8.52
N GLY A 182 -19.04 1.34 7.92
CA GLY A 182 -20.49 1.36 7.75
C GLY A 182 -21.09 0.53 6.60
N PRO A 183 -20.40 0.19 5.50
CA PRO A 183 -21.05 -0.46 4.36
C PRO A 183 -21.72 -1.79 4.73
N ALA A 184 -22.96 -1.95 4.28
CA ALA A 184 -23.79 -3.13 4.46
C ALA A 184 -24.41 -3.55 3.12
N PHE A 185 -25.11 -4.68 3.12
CA PHE A 185 -25.99 -5.05 2.02
C PHE A 185 -27.36 -5.48 2.53
N ALA A 186 -28.39 -5.14 1.77
CA ALA A 186 -29.73 -5.63 1.95
C ALA A 186 -30.01 -6.76 0.95
N VAL A 187 -30.70 -7.80 1.41
CA VAL A 187 -31.21 -8.88 0.54
C VAL A 187 -32.55 -9.36 1.09
N ARG A 188 -33.45 -9.71 0.17
CA ARG A 188 -34.73 -10.31 0.52
C ARG A 188 -34.68 -11.81 0.31
N LEU A 189 -34.83 -12.55 1.40
CA LEU A 189 -34.86 -14.01 1.47
C LEU A 189 -36.25 -14.47 1.92
N GLU A 190 -36.62 -15.71 1.59
CA GLU A 190 -37.87 -16.31 2.08
C GLU A 190 -37.75 -16.61 3.59
N PRO A 191 -38.61 -16.04 4.45
CA PRO A 191 -38.54 -16.24 5.89
C PRO A 191 -38.58 -17.71 6.33
N GLU A 192 -39.31 -18.53 5.60
CA GLU A 192 -39.52 -19.96 5.89
C GLU A 192 -38.26 -20.79 5.68
N ARG A 193 -37.27 -20.27 4.94
CA ARG A 193 -36.00 -20.95 4.65
C ARG A 193 -34.93 -20.70 5.71
N PHE A 194 -35.15 -19.81 6.67
CA PHE A 194 -34.16 -19.56 7.72
C PHE A 194 -34.00 -20.79 8.62
N THR A 195 -32.79 -21.33 8.64
CA THR A 195 -32.38 -22.40 9.57
C THR A 195 -31.91 -21.85 10.91
N ARG A 196 -31.48 -20.58 10.92
CA ARG A 196 -31.16 -19.82 12.12
C ARG A 196 -31.69 -18.39 11.94
N PRO A 197 -32.35 -17.81 12.96
CA PRO A 197 -32.81 -16.44 12.88
C PRO A 197 -31.63 -15.48 12.67
N PRO A 198 -31.73 -14.53 11.72
CA PRO A 198 -30.75 -13.46 11.55
C PRO A 198 -30.58 -12.67 12.85
N SER A 199 -29.34 -12.43 13.26
CA SER A 199 -29.00 -11.71 14.50
C SER A 199 -29.52 -10.28 14.50
N GLY A 200 -29.55 -9.60 13.35
CA GLY A 200 -30.15 -8.28 13.18
C GLY A 200 -31.68 -8.30 13.04
N GLY A 201 -32.31 -9.47 13.03
CA GLY A 201 -33.73 -9.61 12.67
C GLY A 201 -34.00 -9.42 11.18
N HIS A 202 -35.28 -9.36 10.81
CA HIS A 202 -35.72 -9.20 9.42
C HIS A 202 -37.09 -8.53 9.30
N LEU A 203 -37.36 -7.88 8.16
CA LEU A 203 -38.66 -7.29 7.82
C LEU A 203 -39.30 -8.06 6.66
N GLY A 204 -40.15 -9.04 6.97
CA GLY A 204 -40.76 -9.89 5.93
C GLY A 204 -39.72 -10.52 4.99
N GLY A 205 -38.62 -11.04 5.56
CA GLY A 205 -37.53 -11.65 4.80
C GLY A 205 -36.42 -10.69 4.34
N LEU A 206 -36.64 -9.38 4.46
CA LEU A 206 -35.59 -8.39 4.23
C LEU A 206 -34.60 -8.39 5.39
N VAL A 207 -33.35 -8.69 5.11
CA VAL A 207 -32.24 -8.80 6.06
C VAL A 207 -31.10 -7.91 5.61
N VAL A 208 -30.35 -7.40 6.58
CA VAL A 208 -29.17 -6.55 6.33
C VAL A 208 -28.00 -7.06 7.15
N TRP A 209 -26.86 -7.25 6.51
CA TRP A 209 -25.60 -7.60 7.16
C TRP A 209 -24.48 -6.69 6.68
N SER A 210 -23.39 -6.61 7.45
CA SER A 210 -22.19 -5.90 7.01
C SER A 210 -21.66 -6.46 5.69
N LEU A 211 -21.23 -5.55 4.82
CA LEU A 211 -20.57 -5.87 3.56
C LEU A 211 -19.13 -6.35 3.78
N LEU A 212 -18.59 -6.20 4.99
CA LEU A 212 -17.17 -6.45 5.27
C LEU A 212 -16.95 -7.88 5.77
N CYS A 213 -16.16 -8.65 5.05
CA CYS A 213 -15.77 -10.00 5.42
C CYS A 213 -15.09 -10.02 6.80
N THR A 214 -15.56 -10.91 7.68
CA THR A 214 -15.04 -11.02 9.05
C THR A 214 -13.62 -11.58 9.18
N HIS A 215 -13.02 -12.02 8.07
CA HIS A 215 -11.61 -12.43 8.00
C HIS A 215 -10.69 -11.20 7.98
N ALA A 216 -10.66 -10.49 6.85
CA ALA A 216 -9.70 -9.42 6.58
C ALA A 216 -10.35 -8.13 6.04
N GLY A 217 -11.68 -7.99 6.13
CA GLY A 217 -12.40 -6.76 5.78
C GLY A 217 -12.71 -6.57 4.28
N CYS A 218 -12.37 -7.51 3.40
CA CYS A 218 -12.77 -7.41 1.99
C CYS A 218 -14.30 -7.34 1.81
N PRO A 219 -14.82 -6.57 0.84
CA PRO A 219 -16.24 -6.51 0.56
C PRO A 219 -16.76 -7.85 0.00
N VAL A 220 -17.81 -8.40 0.62
CA VAL A 220 -18.50 -9.62 0.18
C VAL A 220 -19.60 -9.30 -0.82
N ARG A 221 -19.37 -9.54 -2.12
CA ARG A 221 -20.29 -9.09 -3.20
C ARG A 221 -20.84 -10.18 -4.11
N LEU A 222 -20.40 -11.43 -3.95
CA LEU A 222 -20.76 -12.51 -4.87
C LEU A 222 -21.90 -13.37 -4.29
N TYR A 223 -23.14 -13.02 -4.61
CA TYR A 223 -24.33 -13.75 -4.16
C TYR A 223 -24.69 -14.91 -5.08
N LEU A 224 -24.74 -16.11 -4.52
CA LEU A 224 -25.15 -17.34 -5.18
C LEU A 224 -26.65 -17.57 -4.93
N LYS A 225 -27.49 -16.84 -5.68
CA LYS A 225 -28.96 -16.75 -5.52
C LYS A 225 -29.64 -18.07 -5.16
N GLY A 226 -29.41 -19.13 -5.91
CA GLY A 226 -30.06 -20.43 -5.69
C GLY A 226 -29.71 -21.12 -4.36
N THR A 227 -28.58 -20.78 -3.75
CA THR A 227 -28.08 -21.46 -2.53
C THR A 227 -28.19 -20.60 -1.27
N GLY A 228 -28.57 -19.33 -1.37
CA GLY A 228 -28.56 -18.41 -0.21
C GLY A 228 -27.16 -18.14 0.32
N ARG A 229 -26.12 -18.34 -0.49
CA ARG A 229 -24.72 -18.18 -0.08
C ARG A 229 -24.11 -16.91 -0.62
N LEU A 230 -23.24 -16.31 0.19
CA LEU A 230 -22.46 -15.14 -0.16
C LEU A 230 -20.98 -15.50 -0.16
N LEU A 231 -20.24 -15.12 -1.20
CA LEU A 231 -18.82 -15.41 -1.35
C LEU A 231 -17.96 -14.15 -1.25
N CYS A 232 -16.89 -14.25 -0.47
CA CYS A 232 -15.79 -13.28 -0.43
C CYS A 232 -14.78 -13.61 -1.55
N PRO A 233 -14.52 -12.69 -2.50
CA PRO A 233 -13.63 -12.97 -3.62
C PRO A 233 -12.15 -13.08 -3.22
N CYS A 234 -11.75 -12.53 -2.07
CA CYS A 234 -10.34 -12.44 -1.68
C CYS A 234 -9.74 -13.81 -1.31
N HIS A 235 -10.42 -14.56 -0.43
CA HIS A 235 -9.92 -15.83 0.11
C HIS A 235 -11.03 -16.89 0.19
N GLN A 236 -12.09 -16.70 -0.60
CA GLN A 236 -13.16 -17.67 -0.81
C GLN A 236 -13.95 -18.06 0.45
N SER A 237 -13.97 -17.18 1.47
CA SER A 237 -14.90 -17.35 2.58
C SER A 237 -16.33 -17.33 2.05
N SER A 238 -17.10 -18.37 2.34
CA SER A 238 -18.51 -18.46 1.97
C SER A 238 -19.37 -18.38 3.22
N PHE A 239 -20.41 -17.56 3.18
CA PHE A 239 -21.35 -17.31 4.26
C PHE A 239 -22.73 -17.79 3.87
N ASP A 240 -23.38 -18.57 4.74
CA ASP A 240 -24.75 -19.03 4.56
C ASP A 240 -25.72 -18.01 5.16
N LEU A 241 -26.43 -17.28 4.29
CA LEU A 241 -27.36 -16.22 4.71
C LEU A 241 -28.63 -16.80 5.35
N LEU A 242 -28.98 -18.06 5.08
CA LEU A 242 -30.09 -18.76 5.72
C LEU A 242 -29.74 -19.22 7.15
N ALA A 243 -28.47 -19.14 7.53
CA ALA A 243 -27.94 -19.55 8.84
C ALA A 243 -27.24 -18.37 9.55
N ASP A 244 -27.86 -17.18 9.56
CA ASP A 244 -27.33 -15.93 10.15
C ASP A 244 -25.94 -15.56 9.62
N ALA A 245 -25.78 -15.61 8.30
CA ALA A 245 -24.53 -15.31 7.60
C ALA A 245 -23.31 -16.04 8.18
N ARG A 246 -23.49 -17.27 8.69
CA ARG A 246 -22.41 -18.07 9.27
C ARG A 246 -21.43 -18.52 8.19
N PRO A 247 -20.11 -18.45 8.42
CA PRO A 247 -19.14 -18.99 7.48
C PRO A 247 -19.26 -20.52 7.39
N VAL A 248 -19.31 -21.04 6.17
CA VAL A 248 -19.39 -22.47 5.85
C VAL A 248 -18.18 -22.99 5.08
N ALA A 249 -17.35 -22.08 4.55
CA ALA A 249 -16.07 -22.39 3.90
C ALA A 249 -15.11 -21.20 4.00
N GLY A 250 -13.82 -21.46 3.75
CA GLY A 250 -12.75 -20.46 3.78
C GLY A 250 -12.32 -20.04 5.20
N PRO A 251 -11.44 -19.01 5.31
CA PRO A 251 -10.77 -18.66 6.55
C PRO A 251 -11.59 -17.78 7.51
N ALA A 252 -12.78 -17.31 7.12
CA ALA A 252 -13.61 -16.51 8.01
C ALA A 252 -14.12 -17.37 9.19
N ALA A 253 -13.86 -16.92 10.41
CA ALA A 253 -14.23 -17.67 11.62
C ALA A 253 -15.51 -17.14 12.31
N ARG A 254 -16.13 -16.09 11.78
CA ARG A 254 -17.28 -15.41 12.41
C ARG A 254 -18.38 -15.10 11.39
N PRO A 255 -19.67 -15.11 11.80
CA PRO A 255 -20.75 -14.65 10.95
C PRO A 255 -20.58 -13.17 10.61
N LEU A 256 -21.13 -12.75 9.46
CA LEU A 256 -21.28 -11.33 9.18
C LEU A 256 -22.24 -10.72 10.22
N PRO A 257 -21.92 -9.59 10.85
CA PRO A 257 -22.81 -9.00 11.83
C PRO A 257 -24.04 -8.41 11.12
N GLY A 258 -25.22 -8.72 11.66
CA GLY A 258 -26.50 -8.21 11.17
C GLY A 258 -26.72 -6.77 11.58
N LEU A 259 -27.45 -6.00 10.78
CA LEU A 259 -27.90 -4.65 11.11
C LEU A 259 -29.40 -4.70 11.38
N PRO A 260 -29.86 -4.29 12.58
CA PRO A 260 -31.27 -4.28 12.88
C PRO A 260 -31.95 -3.09 12.21
N ILE A 261 -33.07 -3.36 11.53
CA ILE A 261 -33.76 -2.40 10.68
C ILE A 261 -35.26 -2.32 10.98
N GLU A 262 -35.85 -1.17 10.67
CA GLU A 262 -37.28 -0.91 10.72
C GLU A 262 -37.72 -0.06 9.50
N VAL A 263 -39.04 0.01 9.29
CA VAL A 263 -39.63 0.98 8.35
C VAL A 263 -40.02 2.22 9.15
N GLY A 264 -39.39 3.35 8.84
CA GLY A 264 -39.73 4.62 9.46
C GLY A 264 -41.15 5.10 9.10
N PRO A 265 -41.67 6.11 9.80
CA PRO A 265 -43.00 6.68 9.53
C PRO A 265 -43.12 7.31 8.14
N ASP A 266 -41.98 7.67 7.52
CA ASP A 266 -41.85 8.18 6.17
C ASP A 266 -41.77 7.09 5.08
N GLY A 267 -41.83 5.81 5.47
CA GLY A 267 -41.79 4.65 4.59
C GLY A 267 -40.38 4.21 4.16
N PHE A 268 -39.33 4.87 4.67
CA PHE A 268 -37.94 4.54 4.35
C PHE A 268 -37.33 3.60 5.40
N LEU A 269 -36.38 2.78 4.96
CA LEU A 269 -35.62 1.88 5.83
C LEU A 269 -34.70 2.67 6.76
N ARG A 270 -34.72 2.31 8.04
CA ARG A 270 -33.87 2.89 9.08
C ARG A 270 -33.23 1.79 9.91
N ALA A 271 -32.03 2.04 10.41
CA ALA A 271 -31.40 1.20 11.42
C ALA A 271 -32.04 1.49 12.79
N THR A 272 -32.26 0.47 13.61
CA THR A 272 -32.72 0.61 15.00
C THR A 272 -31.55 0.62 15.99
N GLY A 273 -30.33 0.34 15.52
CA GLY A 273 -29.10 0.29 16.29
C GLY A 273 -27.87 0.09 15.40
N ASP A 274 -26.72 -0.13 16.02
CA ASP A 274 -25.50 -0.53 15.31
C ASP A 274 -25.57 -2.03 14.93
N PHE A 275 -24.58 -2.51 14.19
CA PHE A 275 -24.38 -3.92 13.90
C PHE A 275 -24.36 -4.78 15.18
N THR A 276 -24.81 -6.03 15.07
CA THR A 276 -24.80 -7.01 16.19
C THR A 276 -23.39 -7.39 16.66
N GLY A 277 -22.35 -6.95 15.94
CA GLY A 277 -20.98 -6.96 16.40
C GLY A 277 -20.08 -6.17 15.46
N PRO A 278 -18.80 -5.97 15.81
CA PRO A 278 -17.88 -5.18 15.00
C PRO A 278 -17.73 -5.76 13.57
N PRO A 279 -17.97 -4.96 12.52
CA PRO A 279 -17.83 -5.39 11.14
C PRO A 279 -16.36 -5.54 10.73
N GLY A 280 -16.12 -6.27 9.64
CA GLY A 280 -14.77 -6.45 9.09
C GLY A 280 -13.86 -7.34 9.95
N ALA A 281 -12.55 -7.14 9.79
CA ALA A 281 -11.52 -7.99 10.37
C ALA A 281 -11.55 -8.02 11.91
N GLY A 282 -11.10 -9.14 12.49
CA GLY A 282 -10.94 -9.24 13.95
C GLY A 282 -9.81 -8.34 14.46
N PHE A 283 -9.93 -7.86 15.69
CA PHE A 283 -8.90 -7.07 16.37
C PHE A 283 -8.76 -7.46 17.85
N TRP A 284 -7.64 -7.08 18.47
CA TRP A 284 -7.39 -7.36 19.88
C TRP A 284 -8.40 -6.60 20.77
N ARG A 285 -8.97 -7.26 21.78
CA ARG A 285 -10.07 -6.72 22.64
C ARG A 285 -11.42 -6.54 21.94
N ARG A 286 -11.69 -7.28 20.87
CA ARG A 286 -13.07 -7.46 20.40
C ARG A 286 -13.89 -8.13 21.54
N PRO A 287 -15.08 -7.59 21.89
CA PRO A 287 -15.94 -8.17 22.91
C PRO A 287 -16.43 -9.57 22.54
#